data_AF-A0A7Y5D0S1-F1
#
_entry.id   AF-A0A7Y5D0S1-F1
#
_cell.length_a   1.000
_cell.length_b   1.000
_cell.length_c   1.000
_cell.angle_alpha   90.00
_cell.angle_beta   90.00
_cell.angle_gamma   90.00
#
_symmetry.space_group_name_H-M   'P 1'
#
loop_
_entity.id
_entity.type
_entity.pdbx_description
1 polymer ?
#
loop_
_entity_poly.entity_id
_entity_poly.type
_entity_poly.pdbx_seq_one_letter_code
_entity_poly.pdbx_strand_id
1 'polypeptide(L)'
;MRLFIFLLSAVIISSCRKSTDPDLLFSREQQTRIIQQSVRYSAKLAPVATHATKFDSQFDSYYDKATAEYDIRALTPSNDSGYFFLMTRKARSIWPAREAIGGKLKLDVANNLLDYEEEFRTWKMTEDSLNDRSLELFNKMVDGKDLTPYRSKYKGDRYIEFPDDRWYFNKKDKRWRDRFVDSIDSVK
;
A
#
# COMPACT_ATOMS: atom_id res chain seq x y z
N MET A 1 30.28 -48.23 30.18
CA MET A 1 29.12 -48.64 29.36
C MET A 1 28.06 -47.55 29.46
N ARG A 2 27.60 -47.05 28.31
CA ARG A 2 26.51 -46.06 28.10
C ARG A 2 26.82 -44.59 28.39
N LEU A 3 27.59 -44.06 27.44
CA LEU A 3 27.45 -42.72 26.88
C LEU A 3 26.01 -42.58 26.34
N PHE A 4 25.14 -41.77 26.97
CA PHE A 4 23.85 -41.37 26.36
C PHE A 4 23.88 -39.87 26.11
N ILE A 5 23.95 -39.59 24.82
CA ILE A 5 24.17 -38.33 24.14
C ILE A 5 23.06 -37.33 24.48
N PHE A 6 23.42 -36.25 25.15
CA PHE A 6 22.62 -35.02 25.24
C PHE A 6 22.74 -34.28 23.89
N LEU A 7 22.01 -34.74 22.87
CA LEU A 7 21.81 -33.96 21.64
C LEU A 7 20.56 -33.09 21.83
N LEU A 8 20.70 -32.06 22.67
CA LEU A 8 19.69 -31.02 22.84
C LEU A 8 19.76 -30.11 21.60
N SER A 9 19.10 -30.58 20.54
CA SER A 9 18.37 -29.80 19.53
C SER A 9 18.48 -28.27 19.65
N ALA A 10 19.59 -27.72 19.16
CA ALA A 10 19.69 -26.33 18.75
C ALA A 10 18.96 -26.18 17.41
N VAL A 11 17.64 -26.15 17.44
CA VAL A 11 16.84 -25.66 16.32
C VAL A 11 17.09 -24.15 16.27
N ILE A 12 18.11 -23.75 15.53
CA ILE A 12 18.32 -22.35 15.14
C ILE A 12 17.18 -22.04 14.18
N ILE A 13 16.06 -21.55 14.71
CA ILE A 13 15.00 -20.92 13.92
C ILE A 13 15.59 -19.60 13.43
N SER A 14 16.41 -19.68 12.38
CA SER A 14 16.86 -18.50 11.66
C SER A 14 15.65 -17.98 10.89
N SER A 15 14.82 -17.19 11.58
CA SER A 15 13.80 -16.38 10.95
C SER A 15 14.54 -15.34 10.11
N CYS A 16 14.86 -15.70 8.87
CA CYS A 16 15.30 -14.77 7.87
C CYS A 16 14.16 -13.76 7.66
N ARG A 17 14.16 -12.67 8.44
CA ARG A 17 13.24 -11.56 8.23
C ARG A 17 13.64 -10.97 6.90
N LYS A 18 12.81 -11.18 5.87
CA LYS A 18 12.94 -10.46 4.60
C LYS A 18 12.94 -8.97 4.94
N SER A 19 14.02 -8.28 4.58
CA SER A 19 14.08 -6.84 4.79
C SER A 19 12.98 -6.18 3.97
N THR A 20 12.26 -5.26 4.60
CA THR A 20 11.23 -4.45 3.97
C THR A 20 11.79 -3.12 3.45
N ASP A 21 13.09 -2.87 3.65
CA ASP A 21 13.76 -1.64 3.27
C ASP A 21 13.79 -1.48 1.74
N PRO A 22 13.13 -0.46 1.18
CA PRO A 22 13.08 -0.24 -0.25
C PRO A 22 14.44 0.10 -0.86
N ASP A 23 15.38 0.64 -0.09
CA ASP A 23 16.71 1.01 -0.58
C ASP A 23 17.57 -0.20 -0.94
N LEU A 24 17.22 -1.39 -0.42
CA LEU A 24 17.86 -2.65 -0.79
C LEU A 24 17.38 -3.22 -2.13
N LEU A 25 16.25 -2.71 -2.65
CA LEU A 25 15.62 -3.20 -3.88
C LEU A 25 15.71 -2.20 -5.02
N PHE A 26 15.60 -0.90 -4.70
CA PHE A 26 15.51 0.16 -5.70
C PHE A 26 16.26 1.40 -5.26
N SER A 27 16.91 2.08 -6.21
CA SER A 27 17.45 3.42 -5.99
C SER A 27 16.34 4.43 -5.69
N ARG A 28 16.68 5.58 -5.10
CA ARG A 28 15.71 6.65 -4.83
C ARG A 28 15.03 7.18 -6.10
N GLU A 29 15.75 7.20 -7.22
CA GLU A 29 15.20 7.55 -8.53
C GLU A 29 14.15 6.51 -8.98
N GLN A 30 14.46 5.23 -8.87
CA GLN A 30 13.54 4.15 -9.20
C GLN A 30 12.30 4.17 -8.29
N GLN A 31 12.47 4.39 -6.98
CA GLN A 31 11.36 4.56 -6.04
C GLN A 31 10.46 5.74 -6.43
N THR A 32 11.06 6.88 -6.78
CA THR A 32 10.32 8.07 -7.25
C THR A 32 9.53 7.74 -8.51
N ARG A 33 10.14 7.02 -9.46
CA ARG A 33 9.47 6.58 -10.69
C ARG A 33 8.31 5.63 -10.42
N ILE A 34 8.40 4.75 -9.42
CA ILE A 34 7.30 3.88 -9.00
C ILE A 34 6.14 4.73 -8.45
N ILE A 35 6.43 5.75 -7.64
CA ILE A 35 5.42 6.68 -7.12
C ILE A 35 4.77 7.43 -8.29
N GLN A 36 5.53 8.05 -9.19
CA GLN A 36 5.00 8.81 -10.33
C GLN A 36 4.04 7.99 -11.20
N GLN A 37 4.35 6.71 -11.41
CA GLN A 37 3.51 5.81 -12.19
C GLN A 37 2.24 5.36 -11.43
N SER A 38 2.29 5.29 -10.10
CA SER A 38 1.17 4.83 -9.27
C SER A 38 0.29 5.96 -8.72
N VAL A 39 0.79 7.19 -8.63
CA VAL A 39 0.11 8.33 -7.97
C VAL A 39 -1.23 8.65 -8.61
N ARG A 40 -1.42 8.39 -9.91
CA ARG A 40 -2.69 8.59 -10.61
C ARG A 40 -3.78 7.62 -10.17
N TYR A 41 -3.44 6.49 -9.56
CA TYR A 41 -4.40 5.57 -8.98
C TYR A 41 -4.79 5.97 -7.56
N SER A 42 -3.86 6.55 -6.80
CA SER A 42 -4.03 6.79 -5.37
C SER A 42 -4.40 8.23 -5.00
N ALA A 43 -3.92 9.22 -5.76
CA ALA A 43 -4.17 10.64 -5.54
C ALA A 43 -5.60 11.05 -5.88
N LYS A 44 -5.98 12.24 -5.38
CA LYS A 44 -7.18 12.91 -5.86
C LYS A 44 -7.05 13.16 -7.36
N LEU A 45 -8.15 13.05 -8.09
CA LEU A 45 -8.21 13.48 -9.48
C LEU A 45 -7.81 14.95 -9.60
N ALA A 46 -6.98 15.25 -10.59
CA ALA A 46 -6.73 16.63 -11.01
C ALA A 46 -8.06 17.35 -11.29
N PRO A 47 -8.14 18.68 -11.10
CA PRO A 47 -9.33 19.45 -11.48
C PRO A 47 -9.75 19.09 -12.91
N VAL A 48 -11.05 18.90 -13.12
CA VAL A 48 -11.70 18.47 -14.39
C VAL A 48 -11.29 17.10 -14.96
N ALA A 49 -10.33 16.40 -14.36
CA ALA A 49 -10.00 15.04 -14.78
C ALA A 49 -11.09 14.04 -14.37
N THR A 50 -11.22 13.00 -15.18
CA THR A 50 -12.05 11.82 -14.90
C THR A 50 -11.15 10.60 -14.70
N HIS A 51 -11.73 9.47 -14.27
CA HIS A 51 -10.96 8.22 -14.22
C HIS A 51 -10.46 7.75 -15.59
N ALA A 52 -11.10 8.18 -16.69
CA ALA A 52 -10.67 7.87 -18.05
C ALA A 52 -9.55 8.81 -18.54
N THR A 53 -9.61 10.10 -18.19
CA THR A 53 -8.70 11.13 -18.70
C THR A 53 -7.53 11.43 -17.77
N LYS A 54 -7.51 10.90 -16.54
CA LYS A 54 -6.45 11.17 -15.55
C LYS A 54 -5.03 10.81 -16.00
N PHE A 55 -4.85 10.06 -17.07
CA PHE A 55 -3.56 9.70 -17.65
C PHE A 55 -3.10 10.61 -18.79
N ASP A 56 -3.94 11.55 -19.21
CA ASP A 56 -3.58 12.51 -20.26
C ASP A 56 -2.44 13.42 -19.78
N SER A 57 -1.57 13.80 -20.72
CA SER A 57 -0.36 14.59 -20.44
C SER A 57 -0.66 15.99 -19.89
N GLN A 58 -1.85 16.53 -20.18
CA GLN A 58 -2.31 17.81 -19.62
C GLN A 58 -2.35 17.83 -18.08
N PHE A 59 -2.43 16.66 -17.44
CA PHE A 59 -2.47 16.53 -15.98
C PHE A 59 -1.10 16.21 -15.36
N ASP A 60 -0.03 16.08 -16.15
CA ASP A 60 1.31 15.68 -15.67
C ASP A 60 1.79 16.59 -14.54
N SER A 61 1.75 17.90 -14.73
CA SER A 61 2.17 18.87 -13.72
C SER A 61 1.41 18.75 -12.39
N TYR A 62 0.14 18.35 -12.43
CA TYR A 62 -0.64 18.11 -11.21
C TYR A 62 -0.13 16.88 -10.45
N TYR A 63 0.09 15.78 -11.17
CA TYR A 63 0.54 14.52 -10.57
C TYR A 63 2.02 14.52 -10.19
N ASP A 64 2.86 15.30 -10.86
CA ASP A 64 4.26 15.54 -10.44
C ASP A 64 4.29 16.24 -9.08
N LYS A 65 3.45 17.25 -8.87
CA LYS A 65 3.30 17.90 -7.56
C LYS A 65 2.76 16.93 -6.52
N ALA A 66 1.78 16.11 -6.88
CA ALA A 66 1.25 15.09 -5.98
C ALA A 66 2.33 14.08 -5.58
N THR A 67 3.19 13.65 -6.50
CA THR A 67 4.29 12.70 -6.25
C THR A 67 5.18 13.16 -5.09
N ALA A 68 5.50 14.45 -5.01
CA ALA A 68 6.34 15.02 -3.94
C ALA A 68 5.72 14.93 -2.53
N GLU A 69 4.45 14.55 -2.41
CA GLU A 69 3.77 14.33 -1.13
C GLU A 69 3.86 12.87 -0.65
N TYR A 70 4.39 11.96 -1.47
CA TYR A 70 4.43 10.52 -1.21
C TYR A 70 5.84 10.04 -0.89
N ASP A 71 5.92 9.01 -0.05
CA ASP A 71 7.15 8.28 0.24
C ASP A 71 6.86 6.77 0.22
N ILE A 72 7.75 5.96 -0.36
CA ILE A 72 7.74 4.51 -0.16
C ILE A 72 8.40 4.22 1.19
N ARG A 73 7.66 3.56 2.09
CA ARG A 73 8.13 3.17 3.42
C ARG A 73 8.58 1.72 3.49
N ALA A 74 7.97 0.85 2.69
CA ALA A 74 8.37 -0.56 2.61
C ALA A 74 8.09 -1.15 1.23
N LEU A 75 8.97 -2.07 0.82
CA LEU A 75 8.78 -2.93 -0.35
C LEU A 75 9.22 -4.35 -0.02
N THR A 76 8.50 -5.35 -0.53
CA THR A 76 8.88 -6.77 -0.37
C THR A 76 8.46 -7.55 -1.60
N PRO A 77 9.35 -8.36 -2.22
CA PRO A 77 8.96 -9.19 -3.37
C PRO A 77 7.81 -10.15 -3.03
N SER A 78 6.85 -10.27 -3.94
CA SER A 78 5.77 -11.26 -3.86
C SER A 78 6.12 -12.51 -4.67
N ASN A 79 5.38 -13.60 -4.45
CA ASN A 79 5.63 -14.88 -5.12
C ASN A 79 5.24 -14.87 -6.62
N ASP A 80 4.47 -13.88 -7.08
CA ASP A 80 3.94 -13.77 -8.45
C ASP A 80 4.67 -12.72 -9.29
N SER A 81 5.99 -12.60 -9.07
CA SER A 81 6.89 -11.64 -9.74
C SER A 81 6.49 -10.16 -9.56
N GLY A 82 5.75 -9.85 -8.50
CA GLY A 82 5.39 -8.49 -8.10
C GLY A 82 6.07 -8.07 -6.81
N TYR A 83 5.53 -7.00 -6.21
CA TYR A 83 5.95 -6.48 -4.93
C TYR A 83 4.74 -6.14 -4.08
N PHE A 84 4.80 -6.47 -2.80
CA PHE A 84 4.04 -5.77 -1.78
C PHE A 84 4.67 -4.40 -1.57
N PHE A 85 3.84 -3.35 -1.49
CA PHE A 85 4.29 -2.00 -1.20
C PHE A 85 3.57 -1.42 0.02
N LEU A 86 4.27 -0.53 0.71
CA LEU A 86 3.72 0.42 1.65
C LEU A 86 4.21 1.81 1.25
N MET A 87 3.29 2.70 0.90
CA MET A 87 3.58 4.11 0.69
C MET A 87 2.81 4.95 1.71
N THR A 88 3.28 6.15 1.97
CA THR A 88 2.55 7.14 2.76
C THR A 88 2.43 8.43 2.00
N ARG A 89 1.37 9.20 2.25
CA ARG A 89 1.21 10.54 1.68
C ARG A 89 0.81 11.55 2.73
N LYS A 90 1.13 12.82 2.49
CA LYS A 90 0.63 13.93 3.31
C LYS A 90 -0.89 14.00 3.22
N ALA A 91 -1.55 14.12 4.37
CA ALA A 91 -3.00 14.28 4.46
C ALA A 91 -3.37 15.75 4.62
N ARG A 92 -4.52 16.16 4.08
CA ARG A 92 -5.08 17.50 4.33
C ARG A 92 -5.53 17.60 5.79
N SER A 93 -4.79 18.37 6.58
CA SER A 93 -4.97 18.45 8.03
C SER A 93 -4.43 19.78 8.56
N ILE A 94 -5.03 20.27 9.66
CA ILE A 94 -4.53 21.44 10.40
C ILE A 94 -3.18 21.14 11.05
N TRP A 95 -2.96 19.87 11.41
CA TRP A 95 -1.72 19.36 12.00
C TRP A 95 -0.97 18.47 11.00
N PRO A 96 0.37 18.37 11.06
CA PRO A 96 1.13 17.43 10.24
C PRO A 96 0.61 16.00 10.42
N ALA A 97 0.00 15.48 9.36
CA ALA A 97 -0.59 14.15 9.35
C ALA A 97 -0.35 13.50 8.00
N ARG A 98 -0.26 12.18 8.02
CA ARG A 98 -0.06 11.35 6.85
C ARG A 98 -1.04 10.18 6.90
N GLU A 99 -1.30 9.59 5.75
CA GLU A 99 -2.00 8.32 5.62
C GLU A 99 -1.11 7.33 4.87
N ALA A 100 -1.23 6.05 5.23
CA ALA A 100 -0.55 4.94 4.58
C ALA A 100 -1.49 4.22 3.61
N ILE A 101 -0.90 3.75 2.51
CA ILE A 101 -1.51 2.94 1.46
C ILE A 101 -0.65 1.68 1.32
N GLY A 102 -1.24 0.52 1.58
CA GLY A 102 -0.60 -0.78 1.42
C GLY A 102 -1.27 -1.59 0.32
N GLY A 103 -0.48 -2.34 -0.44
CA GLY A 103 -1.02 -3.14 -1.52
C GLY A 103 0.03 -3.91 -2.30
N LYS A 104 -0.29 -4.22 -3.56
CA LYS A 104 0.57 -4.95 -4.49
C LYS A 104 0.76 -4.17 -5.78
N LEU A 105 1.96 -4.27 -6.34
CA LEU A 105 2.27 -3.75 -7.66
C LEU A 105 3.09 -4.76 -8.46
N LYS A 106 3.01 -4.67 -9.79
CA LYS A 106 3.87 -5.44 -10.70
C LYS A 106 4.63 -4.47 -11.58
N LEU A 107 5.91 -4.75 -11.77
CA LEU A 107 6.79 -3.98 -12.62
C LEU A 107 7.30 -4.87 -13.77
N ASP A 108 7.57 -4.29 -14.93
CA ASP A 108 8.34 -4.96 -15.97
C ASP A 108 9.85 -4.87 -15.68
N VAL A 109 10.67 -5.44 -16.58
CA VAL A 109 12.14 -5.43 -16.49
C VAL A 109 12.75 -4.03 -16.56
N ALA A 110 12.01 -3.04 -17.05
CA ALA A 110 12.39 -1.64 -17.13
C ALA A 110 11.76 -0.80 -16.01
N ASN A 111 11.22 -1.44 -14.97
CA ASN A 111 10.54 -0.81 -13.84
C ASN A 111 9.30 0.01 -14.22
N ASN A 112 8.63 -0.32 -15.34
CA ASN A 112 7.34 0.25 -15.69
C ASN A 112 6.22 -0.48 -14.94
N LEU A 113 5.24 0.27 -14.44
CA LEU A 113 4.10 -0.26 -13.69
C LEU A 113 3.15 -1.03 -14.62
N LEU A 114 3.08 -2.35 -14.44
CA LEU A 114 2.17 -3.24 -15.15
C LEU A 114 0.85 -3.39 -14.41
N ASP A 115 0.91 -3.51 -13.09
CA ASP A 115 -0.27 -3.72 -12.26
C ASP A 115 -0.21 -2.98 -10.92
N TYR A 116 -1.37 -2.62 -10.40
CA TYR A 116 -1.53 -1.85 -9.17
C TYR A 116 -2.82 -2.22 -8.45
N GLU A 117 -2.68 -2.63 -7.20
CA GLU A 117 -3.78 -2.99 -6.32
C GLU A 117 -3.54 -2.40 -4.93
N GLU A 118 -4.57 -1.76 -4.36
CA GLU A 118 -4.54 -1.36 -2.96
C GLU A 118 -5.30 -2.38 -2.10
N GLU A 119 -4.67 -2.85 -1.04
CA GLU A 119 -5.27 -3.74 -0.05
C GLU A 119 -5.87 -2.93 1.10
N PHE A 120 -5.20 -1.84 1.50
CA PHE A 120 -5.71 -0.96 2.54
C PHE A 120 -5.26 0.50 2.39
N ARG A 121 -6.09 1.41 2.93
CA ARG A 121 -5.72 2.77 3.33
C ARG A 121 -5.99 2.97 4.80
N THR A 122 -5.11 3.68 5.47
CA THR A 122 -5.25 4.01 6.89
C THR A 122 -5.91 5.37 7.10
N TRP A 123 -6.47 5.59 8.28
CA TRP A 123 -6.83 6.94 8.71
C TRP A 123 -5.60 7.83 8.75
N LYS A 124 -5.78 9.13 8.53
CA LYS A 124 -4.70 10.10 8.78
C LYS A 124 -4.27 10.11 10.25
N MET A 125 -2.96 10.10 10.49
CA MET A 125 -2.36 10.15 11.83
C MET A 125 -1.01 10.86 11.79
N THR A 126 -0.42 11.13 12.97
CA THR A 126 0.94 11.68 13.07
C THR A 126 1.95 10.71 12.49
N GLU A 127 3.13 11.21 12.11
CA GLU A 127 4.16 10.37 11.48
C GLU A 127 4.59 9.19 12.36
N ASP A 128 4.85 9.43 13.64
CA ASP A 128 5.26 8.37 14.58
C ASP A 128 4.21 7.26 14.68
N SER A 129 2.94 7.63 14.91
CA SER A 129 1.85 6.65 14.96
C SER A 129 1.64 5.93 13.63
N LEU A 130 1.83 6.63 12.51
CA LEU A 130 1.69 6.03 11.19
C LEU A 130 2.77 4.99 10.95
N ASN A 131 4.02 5.29 11.28
CA ASN A 131 5.16 4.41 11.02
C ASN A 131 4.94 3.04 11.67
N ASP A 132 4.65 3.01 12.97
CA ASP A 132 4.48 1.76 13.71
C ASP A 132 3.28 0.95 13.18
N ARG A 133 2.12 1.61 13.07
CA ARG A 133 0.86 0.94 12.71
C ARG A 133 0.84 0.47 11.27
N SER A 134 1.35 1.29 10.35
CA SER A 134 1.37 0.94 8.93
C SER A 134 2.35 -0.18 8.62
N LEU A 135 3.50 -0.24 9.33
CA LEU A 135 4.44 -1.35 9.20
C LEU A 135 3.89 -2.65 9.81
N GLU A 136 3.15 -2.58 10.92
CA GLU A 136 2.43 -3.75 11.46
C GLU A 136 1.45 -4.32 10.43
N LEU A 137 0.61 -3.46 9.82
CA LEU A 137 -0.35 -3.85 8.80
C LEU A 137 0.35 -4.43 7.56
N PHE A 138 1.44 -3.79 7.11
CA PHE A 138 2.20 -4.25 5.97
C PHE A 138 2.79 -5.65 6.19
N ASN A 139 3.40 -5.90 7.36
CA ASN A 139 3.94 -7.22 7.68
C ASN A 139 2.85 -8.29 7.71
N LYS A 140 1.66 -7.97 8.25
CA LYS A 140 0.51 -8.88 8.23
C LYS A 140 0.02 -9.16 6.82
N MET A 141 -0.03 -8.15 5.96
CA MET A 141 -0.38 -8.29 4.54
C MET A 141 0.62 -9.21 3.82
N VAL A 142 1.92 -9.00 4.02
CA VAL A 142 2.99 -9.82 3.44
C VAL A 142 2.89 -11.28 3.91
N ASP A 143 2.57 -11.49 5.19
CA ASP A 143 2.35 -12.81 5.79
C ASP A 143 1.02 -13.47 5.38
N GLY A 144 0.17 -12.80 4.59
CA GLY A 144 -1.15 -13.30 4.19
C GLY A 144 -2.16 -13.39 5.35
N LYS A 145 -1.95 -12.62 6.43
CA LYS A 145 -2.86 -12.57 7.59
C LYS A 145 -4.07 -11.70 7.29
N ASP A 146 -5.19 -12.04 7.92
CA ASP A 146 -6.42 -11.25 7.81
C ASP A 146 -6.26 -9.85 8.44
N LEU A 147 -6.54 -8.82 7.64
CA LEU A 147 -6.51 -7.42 8.06
C LEU A 147 -7.88 -6.91 8.54
N THR A 148 -8.95 -7.70 8.40
CA THR A 148 -10.31 -7.32 8.82
C THR A 148 -10.40 -6.83 10.27
N PRO A 149 -9.67 -7.41 11.26
CA PRO A 149 -9.68 -6.90 12.64
C PRO A 149 -9.16 -5.47 12.81
N TYR A 150 -8.47 -4.93 11.80
CA TYR A 150 -7.90 -3.58 11.79
C TYR A 150 -8.76 -2.58 11.00
N ARG A 151 -9.85 -3.03 10.38
CA ARG A 151 -10.83 -2.16 9.73
C ARG A 151 -11.62 -1.43 10.79
N SER A 152 -11.71 -0.12 10.65
CA SER A 152 -12.41 0.70 11.62
C SER A 152 -13.86 0.85 11.20
N LYS A 153 -14.80 0.56 12.10
CA LYS A 153 -16.20 0.96 11.88
C LYS A 153 -16.39 2.47 12.07
N TYR A 154 -15.56 3.08 12.92
CA TYR A 154 -15.51 4.52 13.19
C TYR A 154 -14.08 5.04 13.18
N LYS A 155 -13.89 6.32 12.89
CA LYS A 155 -12.56 6.96 12.90
C LYS A 155 -11.88 6.83 14.27
N GLY A 156 -10.65 6.31 14.27
CA GLY A 156 -9.81 6.20 15.47
C GLY A 156 -10.01 4.93 16.31
N ASP A 157 -10.99 4.09 15.97
CA ASP A 157 -11.23 2.79 16.62
C ASP A 157 -10.17 1.75 16.22
N ARG A 158 -9.77 1.76 14.94
CA ARG A 158 -8.72 0.92 14.37
C ARG A 158 -7.89 1.71 13.36
N TYR A 159 -7.07 1.01 12.58
CA TYR A 159 -6.03 1.64 11.75
C TYR A 159 -6.48 1.86 10.31
N ILE A 160 -7.25 0.94 9.75
CA ILE A 160 -7.67 0.94 8.35
C ILE A 160 -8.98 1.76 8.21
N GLU A 161 -8.96 2.71 7.28
CA GLU A 161 -10.13 3.47 6.82
C GLU A 161 -10.82 2.77 5.64
N PHE A 162 -10.05 2.24 4.69
CA PHE A 162 -10.58 1.47 3.55
C PHE A 162 -9.79 0.17 3.36
N PRO A 163 -10.43 -0.97 3.06
CA PRO A 163 -11.86 -1.16 2.80
C PRO A 163 -12.72 -1.11 4.08
N ASP A 164 -14.01 -0.88 3.88
CA ASP A 164 -15.07 -1.06 4.88
C ASP A 164 -16.29 -1.77 4.25
N ASP A 165 -17.44 -1.75 4.93
CA ASP A 165 -18.67 -2.38 4.44
C ASP A 165 -19.21 -1.72 3.14
N ARG A 166 -18.85 -0.44 2.90
CA ARG A 166 -19.31 0.37 1.77
C ARG A 166 -18.27 0.45 0.66
N TRP A 167 -17.00 0.61 1.00
CA TRP A 167 -15.90 0.90 0.11
C TRP A 167 -15.02 -0.32 -0.11
N TYR A 168 -14.72 -0.61 -1.37
CA TYR A 168 -13.84 -1.71 -1.76
C TYR A 168 -12.95 -1.31 -2.92
N PHE A 169 -11.78 -1.92 -3.03
CA PHE A 169 -10.90 -1.69 -4.18
C PHE A 169 -11.33 -2.58 -5.35
N ASN A 170 -11.73 -1.96 -6.45
CA ASN A 170 -12.04 -2.65 -7.69
C ASN A 170 -10.74 -2.85 -8.49
N LYS A 171 -10.29 -4.11 -8.59
CA LYS A 171 -9.02 -4.46 -9.26
C LYS A 171 -9.02 -4.19 -10.76
N LYS A 172 -10.18 -4.34 -11.42
CA LYS A 172 -10.33 -4.09 -12.86
C LYS A 172 -10.16 -2.61 -13.19
N ASP A 173 -10.82 -1.76 -12.41
CA ASP A 173 -10.80 -0.31 -12.59
C ASP A 173 -9.61 0.38 -11.86
N LYS A 174 -8.88 -0.37 -11.03
CA LYS A 174 -7.78 0.09 -10.16
C LYS A 174 -8.18 1.33 -9.34
N ARG A 175 -9.33 1.26 -8.65
CA ARG A 175 -9.89 2.35 -7.84
C ARG A 175 -10.77 1.85 -6.72
N TRP A 176 -10.90 2.65 -5.67
CA TRP A 176 -11.95 2.48 -4.66
C TRP A 176 -13.33 2.76 -5.27
N ARG A 177 -14.28 1.85 -5.05
CA ARG A 177 -15.69 1.97 -5.45
C ARG A 177 -16.61 1.83 -4.26
N ASP A 178 -17.79 2.41 -4.40
CA ASP A 178 -18.87 2.37 -3.42
C ASP A 178 -19.83 1.25 -3.83
N ARG A 179 -19.99 0.23 -2.98
CA ARG A 179 -20.91 -0.89 -3.23
C ARG A 179 -22.34 -0.43 -3.43
N PHE A 180 -22.77 0.64 -2.76
CA PHE A 180 -24.12 1.16 -2.89
C PHE A 180 -24.35 1.74 -4.29
N VAL A 181 -23.41 2.56 -4.78
CA VAL A 181 -23.48 3.13 -6.14
C VAL A 181 -23.48 2.00 -7.18
N ASP A 182 -22.58 1.02 -7.02
CA ASP A 182 -22.50 -0.11 -7.93
C ASP A 182 -23.79 -0.95 -7.94
N SER A 183 -24.45 -1.09 -6.79
CA SER A 183 -25.74 -1.80 -6.71
C SER A 183 -26.84 -1.09 -7.49
N ILE A 184 -26.87 0.25 -7.50
CA ILE A 184 -27.86 1.03 -8.26
C ILE A 184 -27.60 0.88 -9.77
N ASP A 185 -26.35 0.92 -10.19
CA ASP A 185 -25.98 0.82 -11.61
C ASP A 185 -26.23 -0.58 -12.18
N SER A 186 -26.21 -1.63 -11.35
CA SER A 186 -26.46 -3.02 -11.77
C SER A 186 -27.94 -3.33 -12.09
N VAL A 187 -28.86 -2.44 -11.70
CA VAL A 187 -30.31 -2.60 -11.90
C VAL A 187 -30.80 -1.85 -13.15
N LYS A 188 -29.95 -1.04 -13.79
CA LYS A 188 -30.24 -0.32 -15.04
C LYS A 188 -29.77 -1.09 -16.26
#